data_AF-A0A822GAC8-F1
#
_entry.id   AF-A0A822GAC8-F1
#
_cell.length_a   1.000
_cell.length_b   1.000
_cell.length_c   1.000
_cell.angle_alpha   90.00
_cell.angle_beta   90.00
_cell.angle_gamma   90.00
#
_symmetry.space_group_name_H-M   'P 1'
#
loop_
_entity.id
_entity.type
_entity.pdbx_description
1 polymer ?
#
loop_
_entity_poly.entity_id
_entity_poly.type
_entity_poly.pdbx_seq_one_letter_code
_entity_poly.pdbx_strand_id
1 'polypeptide(L)' 'MWPYDIKKVNERPSDEAYEAAKNNWMTRLLRLKVDLNEMKTCLTQEYPLIFGVKTFGLRHKVKENGIVPMPKPGEKMRR' A
#
# COMPACT_ATOMS: atom_id res chain seq x y z
N MET A 1 12.14 10.96 14.66
CA MET A 1 10.98 10.48 13.87
C MET A 1 10.85 11.42 12.66
N TRP A 2 10.73 10.91 11.43
CA TRP A 2 10.72 11.72 10.20
C TRP A 2 9.30 12.20 9.87
N PRO A 3 9.00 13.50 9.95
CA PRO A 3 7.65 14.01 9.70
C PRO A 3 7.30 13.96 8.22
N TYR A 4 6.03 13.65 7.91
CA TYR A 4 5.53 13.71 6.54
C TYR A 4 5.38 15.18 6.10
N ASP A 5 6.23 15.61 5.18
CA ASP A 5 6.16 16.93 4.54
C ASP A 5 6.20 16.76 3.02
N ILE A 6 5.09 17.11 2.36
CA ILE A 6 4.91 16.96 0.91
C ILE A 6 5.96 17.76 0.13
N LYS A 7 6.43 18.89 0.67
CA LYS A 7 7.42 19.74 -0.01
C LYS A 7 8.79 19.07 -0.07
N LYS A 8 9.07 18.17 0.86
CA LYS A 8 10.38 17.53 1.05
C LYS A 8 10.46 16.13 0.43
N VAL A 9 9.43 15.66 -0.27
CA VAL A 9 9.40 14.30 -0.85
C VAL A 9 10.48 14.06 -1.90
N ASN A 10 10.95 15.14 -2.55
CA ASN A 10 11.99 15.09 -3.58
C ASN A 10 13.35 15.58 -3.05
N GLU A 11 13.42 15.97 -1.78
CA GLU A 11 14.66 16.41 -1.14
C GLU A 11 15.40 15.19 -0.57
N ARG A 12 16.72 15.16 -0.75
CA ARG A 12 17.54 14.09 -0.18
C ARG A 12 17.46 14.16 1.35
N PRO A 13 17.18 13.04 2.05
CA PRO A 13 17.20 13.01 3.51
C PRO A 13 18.59 13.34 4.09
N SER A 14 18.63 13.86 5.32
CA SER A 14 19.88 14.10 6.04
C SER A 14 20.59 12.80 6.42
N ASP A 15 21.90 12.86 6.66
CA ASP A 15 22.69 11.70 7.07
C ASP A 15 22.19 11.08 8.38
N GLU A 16 21.68 11.91 9.30
CA GLU A 16 21.03 11.45 10.55
C GLU A 16 19.81 10.55 10.28
N ALA A 17 19.04 10.85 9.22
CA ALA A 17 17.89 10.03 8.85
C ALA A 17 18.32 8.66 8.30
N TYR A 18 19.45 8.59 7.59
CA TYR A 18 20.04 7.34 7.15
C TYR A 18 20.55 6.49 8.31
N GLU A 19 21.21 7.10 9.31
CA GLU A 19 21.63 6.37 10.52
C GLU A 19 20.44 5.81 11.30
N ALA A 20 19.37 6.60 11.46
CA ALA A 20 18.15 6.12 12.11
C ALA A 20 17.43 5.00 11.32
N ALA A 21 17.50 5.03 9.98
CA ALA A 21 16.87 4.02 9.12
C ALA A 21 17.53 2.64 9.25
N LYS A 22 18.83 2.56 9.57
CA LYS A 22 19.54 1.27 9.77
C LYS A 22 18.90 0.40 10.85
N ASN A 23 18.29 1.01 11.87
CA ASN A 23 17.61 0.29 12.94
C ASN A 23 16.23 -0.28 12.51
N ASN A 24 15.72 0.13 11.35
CA ASN A 24 14.38 -0.23 10.84
C ASN A 24 14.47 -1.05 9.56
N TRP A 25 15.42 -1.98 9.48
CA TRP A 25 15.52 -2.88 8.34
C TRP A 25 14.43 -3.95 8.39
N MET A 26 13.79 -4.15 7.23
CA MET A 26 12.87 -5.25 7.04
C MET A 26 13.65 -6.56 7.02
N THR A 27 13.48 -7.38 8.06
CA THR A 27 14.19 -8.66 8.20
C THR A 27 13.62 -9.75 7.32
N ARG A 28 12.32 -9.67 6.99
CA ARG A 28 11.60 -10.69 6.22
C ARG A 28 10.59 -10.05 5.28
N LEU A 29 10.65 -10.42 4.01
CA LEU A 29 9.68 -10.10 2.99
C LEU A 29 9.28 -11.38 2.27
N LEU A 30 7.98 -11.63 2.15
CA LEU A 30 7.43 -12.77 1.42
C LEU A 30 6.57 -12.25 0.27
N ARG A 31 6.83 -12.73 -0.94
CA ARG A 31 5.96 -12.47 -2.09
C ARG A 31 4.87 -13.53 -2.12
N LEU A 32 3.63 -13.09 -1.98
CA LEU A 32 2.45 -13.94 -2.11
C LEU A 32 2.00 -13.99 -3.55
N LYS A 33 1.39 -15.11 -3.94
CA LYS A 33 0.64 -15.15 -5.19
C LYS A 33 -0.65 -14.35 -5.00
N VAL A 34 -1.24 -13.93 -6.11
CA VAL A 34 -2.56 -13.29 -6.11
C VAL A 34 -3.62 -14.39 -5.95
N ASP A 35 -3.64 -14.98 -4.75
CA ASP A 35 -4.57 -16.03 -4.36
C ASP A 35 -5.25 -15.66 -3.04
N LEU A 36 -6.58 -15.78 -3.00
CA LEU A 36 -7.37 -15.36 -1.86
C LEU A 36 -7.13 -16.21 -0.61
N ASN A 37 -6.82 -17.50 -0.77
CA ASN A 37 -6.56 -18.38 0.36
C ASN A 37 -5.21 -18.06 0.98
N GLU A 38 -4.17 -17.87 0.15
CA GLU A 38 -2.84 -17.43 0.63
C GLU A 38 -2.93 -16.11 1.40
N MET A 39 -3.64 -15.11 0.86
CA MET A 39 -3.81 -13.81 1.52
C MET A 39 -4.55 -13.92 2.85
N LYS A 40 -5.63 -14.72 2.93
CA LYS A 40 -6.36 -14.95 4.18
C LYS A 40 -5.49 -15.64 5.23
N THR A 41 -4.74 -16.66 4.84
CA THR A 41 -3.81 -17.36 5.73
C THR A 41 -2.76 -16.42 6.32
N CYS A 42 -2.19 -15.52 5.52
CA CYS A 42 -1.23 -14.53 6.03
C CYS A 42 -1.85 -13.57 7.04
N LEU A 43 -3.10 -13.14 6.83
CA LEU A 43 -3.81 -12.29 7.79
C LEU A 43 -4.13 -13.04 9.09
N THR A 44 -4.44 -14.34 9.02
CA THR A 44 -4.61 -15.18 10.23
C THR A 44 -3.32 -15.33 11.02
N GLN A 45 -2.17 -15.25 10.37
CA GLN A 45 -0.85 -15.32 10.99
C GLN A 45 -0.33 -13.95 11.46
N GLU A 46 -1.19 -12.92 11.49
CA GLU A 46 -0.87 -11.56 11.95
C GLU A 46 0.21 -10.83 11.12
N TYR A 47 0.42 -11.27 9.87
CA TYR A 47 1.34 -10.58 8.97
C TYR A 47 0.62 -9.51 8.14
N PRO A 48 1.04 -8.24 8.20
CA PRO A 48 0.47 -7.19 7.36
C PRO A 48 0.81 -7.43 5.87
N LEU A 49 -0.15 -7.12 5.00
CA LEU A 49 -0.02 -7.28 3.56
C LEU A 49 0.08 -5.93 2.86
N ILE A 50 1.01 -5.82 1.91
CA ILE A 50 1.14 -4.66 1.02
C ILE A 50 0.87 -5.14 -0.40
N PHE A 51 -0.10 -4.52 -1.08
CA PHE A 51 -0.40 -4.81 -2.48
C PHE A 51 -0.85 -3.54 -3.21
N GLY A 52 -0.56 -3.48 -4.51
CA GLY A 52 -1.08 -2.44 -5.40
C GLY A 52 -2.36 -2.92 -6.07
N VAL A 53 -3.41 -2.11 -6.01
CA VAL A 53 -4.67 -2.36 -6.75
C VAL A 53 -4.89 -1.23 -7.75
N LYS A 54 -5.40 -1.60 -8.93
CA LYS A 54 -5.85 -0.61 -9.92
C LYS A 54 -7.11 0.05 -9.41
N THR A 55 -7.05 1.36 -9.16
CA THR A 55 -8.19 2.13 -8.73
C THR A 55 -8.95 2.66 -9.96
N PHE A 56 -10.24 2.34 -10.03
CA PHE A 56 -11.15 2.95 -11.00
C PHE A 56 -11.82 4.16 -10.35
N GLY A 57 -12.33 5.09 -11.16
CA GLY A 57 -12.73 6.43 -10.75
C GLY A 57 -13.94 6.48 -9.80
N LEU A 58 -13.78 6.01 -8.57
CA LEU A 58 -14.78 6.04 -7.51
C LEU A 58 -14.76 7.44 -6.88
N ARG A 59 -15.23 8.45 -7.62
CA ARG A 59 -15.17 9.85 -7.15
C ARG A 59 -15.80 10.01 -5.77
N HIS A 60 -16.89 9.31 -5.46
CA HIS A 60 -17.59 9.43 -4.17
C HIS A 60 -18.47 8.19 -3.82
N LYS A 61 -18.12 6.99 -4.30
CA LYS A 61 -19.04 5.80 -4.24
C LYS A 61 -18.51 4.58 -3.51
N VAL A 62 -17.41 4.68 -2.78
CA VAL A 62 -17.14 3.66 -1.75
C VAL A 62 -18.08 4.00 -0.61
N LYS A 63 -19.19 3.27 -0.50
CA LYS A 63 -20.05 3.35 0.69
C LYS A 63 -19.18 3.00 1.89
N GLU A 64 -19.51 3.52 3.07
CA GLU A 64 -18.77 3.28 4.34
C GLU A 64 -18.58 1.79 4.68
N ASN A 65 -19.26 0.90 3.96
CA ASN A 65 -19.12 -0.56 4.04
C ASN A 65 -17.84 -1.14 3.39
N GLY A 66 -16.98 -0.30 2.81
CA GLY A 66 -15.68 -0.74 2.26
C GLY A 66 -15.76 -1.59 0.99
N ILE A 67 -16.95 -1.72 0.37
CA ILE A 67 -17.11 -2.49 -0.87
C ILE A 67 -16.83 -1.60 -2.07
N VAL A 68 -15.76 -1.94 -2.79
CA VAL A 68 -15.40 -1.32 -4.06
C VAL A 68 -16.06 -2.09 -5.21
N PRO A 69 -16.99 -1.49 -5.98
CA PRO A 69 -17.56 -2.16 -7.14
C PRO A 69 -16.51 -2.31 -8.25
N MET A 70 -16.55 -3.45 -8.95
CA MET A 70 -15.73 -3.66 -10.14
C MET A 70 -16.13 -2.67 -11.26
N PRO A 71 -15.17 -2.22 -12.08
CA PRO A 71 -15.44 -1.30 -13.17
C PRO A 71 -16.41 -1.91 -14.19
N LYS A 72 -17.23 -1.05 -14.79
CA LYS A 72 -18.10 -1.47 -15.90
C LYS A 72 -17.27 -1.69 -17.17
N PRO A 73 -17.73 -2.54 -18.11
CA PRO A 73 -17.09 -2.67 -19.42
C PRO A 73 -16.96 -1.28 -20.10
N GLY A 74 -15.73 -0.89 -20.45
CA GLY A 74 -15.45 0.40 -21.11
C GLY A 74 -15.08 1.57 -20.17
N GLU A 75 -15.07 1.37 -18.85
CA GLU A 75 -14.64 2.42 -17.91
C GLU A 75 -13.12 2.66 -18.01
N LYS A 76 -12.74 3.92 -18.24
CA LYS A 76 -11.33 4.28 -18.45
C LYS A 76 -10.57 4.30 -17.12
N MET A 77 -9.46 3.56 -17.11
CA MET A 77 -8.45 3.60 -16.05
C MET A 77 -7.96 5.03 -15.84
N ARG A 78 -7.90 5.50 -14.60
CA ARG A 78 -7.13 6.69 -14.28
C ARG A 78 -5.64 6.32 -14.33
N ARG A 79 -4.90 6.95 -15.25
CA ARG A 79 -3.45 6.92 -15.30
C ARG A 79 -2.88 7.94 -14.34
#